data_AF-A0A520IPZ0-F1
#
_entry.id   AF-A0A520IPZ0-F1
#
_cell.length_a   1.000
_cell.length_b   1.000
_cell.length_c   1.000
_cell.angle_alpha   90.00
_cell.angle_beta   90.00
_cell.angle_gamma   90.00
#
_symmetry.space_group_name_H-M   'P 1'
#
loop_
_entity.id
_entity.type
_entity.pdbx_description
1 polymer ?
#
loop_
_entity_poly.entity_id
_entity_poly.type
_entity_poly.pdbx_seq_one_letter_code
_entity_poly.pdbx_strand_id
1 'polypeptide(L)'
;MQQQPWQTKEFCVVLFMRLIVSLMVLLSIGFMACRKANEISTDKNVKLSFSTDTVFFDTVFTSVGSANKRIKVYNKEQRAVKVSHIKLSGESGSYFSLIINGMAANQIGDLQIDGNDSISIYVKVNINPDDQYQPFIVQDSILFTTNGNKQSVPLIAYGQNAIFIDNQVISTNSTWNSTLPYIISRSVTVAADATLNIRPGTRVLFHGNSVMNILGSLKAEGTKARPVIFASDRLEPYYSEEPGQWNGIRFYSSSSNSSISNALIKNAIVGITVDSLSRNSAAKLTLSNSIVKNMKAAGLAGYGTTINAFNNLFYNCGQYLFYAVGGGRYNLKQNTFAGFNYQLPRGTPAVYFSDIWAGYLAGDLKVELVNNIIWGSLAEEILIDKKTS
;
A
#
# COMPACT_ATOMS: atom_id res chain seq x y z
N MET A 1 -37.16 49.05 -70.84
CA MET A 1 -35.84 49.62 -70.48
C MET A 1 -34.95 48.47 -70.04
N GLN A 2 -34.00 48.06 -70.88
CA GLN A 2 -32.98 47.06 -70.58
C GLN A 2 -31.83 47.74 -69.81
N GLN A 3 -31.47 47.25 -68.63
CA GLN A 3 -30.23 47.63 -67.94
C GLN A 3 -29.11 46.62 -68.30
N GLN A 4 -27.94 47.15 -68.61
CA GLN A 4 -26.77 46.43 -69.14
C GLN A 4 -26.04 45.56 -68.09
N PRO A 5 -25.49 44.39 -68.46
CA PRO A 5 -24.92 43.40 -67.52
C PRO A 5 -23.40 43.57 -67.25
N TRP A 6 -22.83 44.76 -67.45
CA TRP A 6 -21.36 44.94 -67.40
C TRP A 6 -20.79 45.28 -66.02
N GLN A 7 -21.60 45.70 -65.05
CA GLN A 7 -21.14 46.09 -63.71
C GLN A 7 -20.91 44.91 -62.75
N THR A 8 -21.46 43.72 -63.03
CA THR A 8 -21.36 42.57 -62.11
C THR A 8 -20.04 41.80 -62.24
N LYS A 9 -19.41 41.78 -63.42
CA LYS A 9 -18.14 41.05 -63.62
C LYS A 9 -16.96 41.72 -62.91
N GLU A 10 -16.83 43.04 -62.98
CA GLU A 10 -15.75 43.77 -62.31
C GLU A 10 -15.87 43.67 -60.78
N PHE A 11 -17.09 43.75 -60.25
CA PHE A 11 -17.31 43.59 -58.81
C PHE A 11 -16.94 42.19 -58.31
N CYS A 12 -17.24 41.16 -59.10
CA CYS A 12 -16.89 39.77 -58.77
C CYS A 12 -15.37 39.53 -58.81
N VAL A 13 -14.66 40.11 -59.80
CA VAL A 13 -13.21 40.01 -59.91
C VAL A 13 -12.50 40.71 -58.75
N VAL A 14 -12.98 41.90 -58.34
CA VAL A 14 -12.42 42.63 -57.19
C VAL A 14 -12.68 41.88 -55.89
N LEU A 15 -13.86 41.27 -55.71
CA LEU A 15 -14.17 40.46 -54.53
C LEU A 15 -13.29 39.20 -54.46
N PHE A 16 -13.11 38.51 -55.58
CA PHE A 16 -12.30 37.29 -55.69
C PHE A 16 -10.81 37.58 -55.45
N MET A 17 -10.32 38.70 -55.98
CA MET A 17 -8.93 39.16 -55.76
C MET A 17 -8.69 39.56 -54.30
N ARG A 18 -9.65 40.22 -53.64
CA ARG A 18 -9.59 40.52 -52.19
C ARG A 18 -9.61 39.24 -51.34
N LEU A 19 -10.40 38.23 -51.73
CA LEU A 19 -10.47 36.95 -51.03
C LEU A 19 -9.14 36.18 -51.12
N ILE A 20 -8.51 36.18 -52.30
CA ILE A 20 -7.19 35.55 -52.52
C ILE A 20 -6.11 36.27 -51.71
N VAL A 21 -6.11 37.60 -51.69
CA VAL A 21 -5.15 38.37 -50.89
C VAL A 21 -5.36 38.14 -49.40
N SER A 22 -6.60 38.13 -48.91
CA SER A 22 -6.89 37.78 -47.52
C SER A 22 -6.49 36.35 -47.17
N LEU A 23 -6.69 35.38 -48.08
CA LEU A 23 -6.27 33.99 -47.87
C LEU A 23 -4.75 33.86 -47.85
N MET A 24 -4.03 34.58 -48.72
CA MET A 24 -2.56 34.63 -48.73
C MET A 24 -1.99 35.30 -47.47
N VAL A 25 -2.64 36.35 -46.97
CA VAL A 25 -2.27 36.99 -45.69
C VAL A 25 -2.55 36.06 -44.51
N LEU A 26 -3.65 35.32 -44.52
CA LEU A 26 -3.95 34.32 -43.48
C LEU A 26 -2.95 33.15 -43.52
N LEU A 27 -2.58 32.70 -44.73
CA LEU A 27 -1.58 31.64 -44.92
C LEU A 27 -0.19 32.09 -44.44
N SER A 28 0.20 33.34 -44.72
CA SER A 28 1.49 33.88 -44.29
C SER A 28 1.56 34.12 -42.77
N ILE A 29 0.44 34.45 -42.12
CA ILE A 29 0.34 34.46 -40.65
C ILE A 29 0.45 33.02 -40.09
N GLY A 30 -0.04 31.99 -40.81
CA GLY A 30 0.11 30.58 -40.45
C GLY A 30 1.55 30.06 -40.50
N PHE A 31 2.40 30.58 -41.40
CA PHE A 31 3.84 30.26 -41.44
C PHE A 31 4.68 31.03 -40.41
N MET A 32 4.12 32.06 -39.77
CA MET A 32 4.71 32.78 -38.63
C MET A 32 4.28 32.21 -37.27
N ALA A 33 3.59 31.07 -37.23
CA ALA A 33 3.48 30.27 -36.01
C ALA A 33 4.90 29.80 -35.63
N CYS A 34 5.57 30.62 -34.81
CA CYS A 34 6.92 30.43 -34.31
C CYS A 34 7.20 28.96 -33.96
N ARG A 35 7.92 28.26 -34.84
CA ARG A 35 8.90 27.30 -34.33
C ARG A 35 9.93 28.15 -33.59
N LYS A 36 9.78 28.24 -32.26
CA LYS A 36 10.86 28.71 -31.40
C LYS A 36 12.07 27.87 -31.79
N ALA A 37 13.08 28.47 -32.42
CA ALA A 37 14.38 27.84 -32.49
C ALA A 37 14.78 27.60 -31.04
N ASN A 38 14.88 26.35 -30.60
CA ASN A 38 15.33 25.98 -29.27
C ASN A 38 16.83 26.25 -29.18
N GLU A 39 17.22 27.53 -29.26
CA GLU A 39 18.57 27.95 -28.96
C GLU A 39 18.90 27.51 -27.55
N ILE A 40 20.01 26.79 -27.41
CA ILE A 40 20.48 26.31 -26.13
C ILE A 40 21.15 27.49 -25.42
N SER A 41 20.64 27.84 -24.25
CA SER A 41 21.23 28.86 -23.38
C SER A 41 22.61 28.39 -22.91
N THR A 42 23.62 29.25 -23.07
CA THR A 42 24.98 29.07 -22.55
C THR A 42 25.24 29.89 -21.28
N ASP A 43 24.22 30.59 -20.77
CA ASP A 43 24.34 31.43 -19.60
C ASP A 43 24.66 30.60 -18.35
N LYS A 44 25.75 30.97 -17.68
CA LYS A 44 26.24 30.35 -16.45
C LYS A 44 25.39 30.68 -15.23
N ASN A 45 24.37 31.54 -15.32
CA ASN A 45 23.46 31.82 -14.21
C ASN A 45 22.19 30.97 -14.23
N VAL A 46 21.98 30.18 -15.29
CA VAL A 46 20.83 29.28 -15.43
C VAL A 46 20.82 28.26 -14.30
N LYS A 47 19.69 28.21 -13.56
CA LYS A 47 19.46 27.23 -12.50
C LYS A 47 18.23 26.39 -12.82
N LEU A 48 18.36 25.08 -12.67
CA LEU A 48 17.24 24.17 -12.71
C LEU A 48 16.42 24.33 -11.43
N SER A 49 15.10 24.11 -11.53
CA SER A 49 14.21 24.00 -10.38
C SER A 49 13.80 22.54 -10.17
N PHE A 50 13.64 22.11 -8.94
CA PHE A 50 13.26 20.73 -8.59
C PHE A 50 11.89 20.71 -7.93
N SER A 51 11.14 19.62 -8.10
CA SER A 51 9.84 19.44 -7.43
C SER A 51 9.94 19.19 -5.93
N THR A 52 11.13 18.88 -5.42
CA THR A 52 11.43 18.63 -4.01
C THR A 52 12.86 19.06 -3.72
N ASP A 53 13.13 19.43 -2.49
CA ASP A 53 14.47 19.73 -2.00
C ASP A 53 15.23 18.46 -1.60
N THR A 54 14.53 17.42 -1.13
CA THR A 54 15.08 16.11 -0.74
C THR A 54 14.17 14.97 -1.19
N VAL A 55 14.76 13.85 -1.60
CA VAL A 55 14.02 12.59 -1.81
C VAL A 55 14.24 11.68 -0.62
N PHE A 56 13.19 11.50 0.15
CA PHE A 56 13.22 10.71 1.38
C PHE A 56 12.47 9.38 1.19
N PHE A 57 13.12 8.26 1.48
CA PHE A 57 12.51 6.94 1.62
C PHE A 57 12.42 6.59 3.11
N ASP A 58 11.28 6.05 3.52
CA ASP A 58 11.08 5.56 4.88
C ASP A 58 11.86 4.24 5.09
N THR A 59 11.36 3.37 5.96
CA THR A 59 11.93 2.05 6.23
C THR A 59 11.92 1.19 4.96
N VAL A 60 13.11 0.92 4.43
CA VAL A 60 13.35 0.01 3.32
C VAL A 60 14.01 -1.24 3.87
N PHE A 61 13.32 -2.37 3.72
CA PHE A 61 13.88 -3.65 4.12
C PHE A 61 14.98 -4.08 3.17
N THR A 62 16.08 -4.59 3.73
CA THR A 62 17.18 -5.09 2.92
C THR A 62 16.74 -6.27 2.05
N SER A 63 17.39 -6.47 0.90
CA SER A 63 17.02 -7.51 -0.10
C SER A 63 15.69 -7.30 -0.85
N VAL A 64 14.91 -6.26 -0.53
CA VAL A 64 13.69 -5.89 -1.27
C VAL A 64 13.83 -4.47 -1.84
N GLY A 65 13.56 -4.31 -3.14
CA GLY A 65 13.56 -3.00 -3.77
C GLY A 65 12.41 -2.12 -3.25
N SER A 66 12.68 -0.84 -3.04
CA SER A 66 11.66 0.15 -2.65
C SER A 66 10.71 0.53 -3.79
N ALA A 67 9.58 1.17 -3.44
CA ALA A 67 8.73 1.85 -4.40
C ALA A 67 9.46 3.05 -5.07
N ASN A 68 9.21 3.28 -6.36
CA ASN A 68 9.85 4.37 -7.11
C ASN A 68 9.35 5.74 -6.62
N LYS A 69 10.25 6.67 -6.30
CA LYS A 69 9.91 8.09 -6.05
C LYS A 69 10.21 8.93 -7.27
N ARG A 70 9.24 9.74 -7.72
CA ARG A 70 9.40 10.63 -8.88
C ARG A 70 9.80 12.03 -8.44
N ILE A 71 10.85 12.56 -9.05
CA ILE A 71 11.16 13.99 -9.03
C ILE A 71 10.99 14.58 -10.43
N LYS A 72 10.52 15.83 -10.50
CA LYS A 72 10.53 16.61 -11.73
C LYS A 72 11.64 17.65 -11.67
N VAL A 73 12.35 17.78 -12.78
CA VAL A 73 13.42 18.77 -12.99
C VAL A 73 12.92 19.73 -14.05
N TYR A 74 12.82 21.01 -13.71
CA TYR A 74 12.22 22.04 -14.54
C TYR A 74 13.29 22.98 -15.07
N ASN A 75 13.19 23.27 -16.36
CA ASN A 75 13.82 24.43 -16.96
C ASN A 75 12.79 25.57 -16.98
N LYS A 76 12.97 26.57 -16.12
CA LYS A 76 12.10 27.76 -16.08
C LYS A 76 12.50 28.85 -17.08
N GLU A 77 13.61 28.65 -17.80
CA GLU A 77 14.05 29.58 -18.83
C GLU A 77 13.20 29.45 -20.09
N GLN A 78 13.10 30.53 -20.85
CA GLN A 78 12.42 30.54 -22.15
C GLN A 78 13.19 29.76 -23.23
N ARG A 79 14.51 29.63 -23.06
CA ARG A 79 15.43 28.92 -23.96
C ARG A 79 15.69 27.51 -23.46
N ALA A 80 16.04 26.60 -24.36
CA ALA A 80 16.44 25.25 -23.98
C ALA A 80 17.73 25.28 -23.16
N VAL A 81 17.92 24.29 -22.29
CA VAL A 81 19.13 24.14 -21.48
C VAL A 81 19.71 22.75 -21.70
N LYS A 82 21.04 22.67 -21.81
CA LYS A 82 21.74 21.39 -21.92
C LYS A 82 22.37 21.05 -20.58
N VAL A 83 21.85 20.01 -19.94
CA VAL A 83 22.38 19.46 -18.70
C VAL A 83 23.51 18.51 -19.06
N SER A 84 24.74 18.94 -18.87
CA SER A 84 25.92 18.18 -19.29
C SER A 84 26.07 16.87 -18.52
N HIS A 85 25.66 16.84 -17.23
CA HIS A 85 25.69 15.64 -16.41
C HIS A 85 24.50 15.60 -15.46
N ILE A 86 23.82 14.46 -15.43
CA ILE A 86 22.95 14.03 -14.35
C ILE A 86 23.51 12.70 -13.86
N LYS A 87 23.97 12.61 -12.61
CA LYS A 87 24.53 11.37 -12.07
C LYS A 87 24.32 11.22 -10.57
N LEU A 88 24.39 10.00 -10.07
CA LEU A 88 24.52 9.75 -8.63
C LEU A 88 25.92 10.11 -8.14
N SER A 89 26.02 10.71 -6.95
CA SER A 89 27.31 11.05 -6.35
C SER A 89 28.09 9.81 -5.92
N GLY A 90 27.40 8.76 -5.46
CA GLY A 90 28.00 7.47 -5.09
C GLY A 90 28.36 6.56 -6.27
N GLU A 91 28.02 6.95 -7.50
CA GLU A 91 28.29 6.20 -8.74
C GLU A 91 27.93 4.71 -8.64
N SER A 92 28.90 3.80 -8.76
CA SER A 92 28.69 2.34 -8.67
C SER A 92 28.47 1.83 -7.23
N GLY A 93 28.84 2.61 -6.22
CA GLY A 93 28.64 2.29 -4.80
C GLY A 93 27.31 2.79 -4.23
N SER A 94 26.47 3.42 -5.06
CA SER A 94 25.18 3.95 -4.60
C SER A 94 24.18 2.83 -4.32
N TYR A 95 23.47 2.96 -3.20
CA TYR A 95 22.25 2.18 -2.92
C TYR A 95 21.05 2.64 -3.76
N PHE A 96 21.19 3.75 -4.49
CA PHE A 96 20.15 4.31 -5.33
C PHE A 96 20.37 3.97 -6.80
N SER A 97 19.28 3.90 -7.56
CA SER A 97 19.30 3.81 -9.01
C SER A 97 18.29 4.76 -9.64
N LEU A 98 18.59 5.22 -10.84
CA LEU A 98 17.81 6.24 -11.53
C LEU A 98 17.18 5.72 -12.82
N ILE A 99 15.96 6.19 -13.10
CA ILE A 99 15.36 6.17 -14.44
C ILE A 99 15.18 7.63 -14.85
N ILE A 100 16.02 8.10 -15.75
CA ILE A 100 16.10 9.50 -16.18
C ILE A 100 15.36 9.65 -17.50
N ASN A 101 14.25 10.39 -17.47
CA ASN A 101 13.37 10.63 -18.61
C ASN A 101 12.98 9.35 -19.39
N GLY A 102 12.72 8.26 -18.65
CA GLY A 102 12.36 6.96 -19.21
C GLY A 102 13.52 5.99 -19.44
N MET A 103 14.77 6.43 -19.35
CA MET A 103 15.97 5.59 -19.53
C MET A 103 16.54 5.14 -18.18
N ALA A 104 16.68 3.83 -17.97
CA ALA A 104 17.31 3.27 -16.78
C ALA A 104 18.83 3.48 -16.84
N ALA A 105 19.33 4.53 -16.17
CA ALA A 105 20.73 4.91 -16.17
C ALA A 105 21.06 5.72 -14.91
N ASN A 106 22.12 5.34 -14.19
CA ASN A 106 22.61 6.06 -13.01
C ASN A 106 23.42 7.32 -13.36
N GLN A 107 23.72 7.49 -14.65
CA GLN A 107 24.30 8.69 -15.21
C GLN A 107 23.80 8.90 -16.64
N ILE A 108 23.56 10.15 -17.00
CA ILE A 108 23.36 10.56 -18.39
C ILE A 108 24.08 11.88 -18.63
N GLY A 109 24.66 12.00 -19.82
CA GLY A 109 25.28 13.22 -20.29
C GLY A 109 24.40 13.94 -21.29
N ASP A 110 24.64 15.25 -21.43
CA ASP A 110 24.18 16.04 -22.57
C ASP A 110 22.65 16.04 -22.82
N LEU A 111 21.87 15.92 -21.75
CA LEU A 111 20.42 15.91 -21.82
C LEU A 111 19.85 17.33 -22.00
N GLN A 112 19.10 17.55 -23.08
CA GLN A 112 18.39 18.81 -23.32
C GLN A 112 17.04 18.83 -22.60
N ILE A 113 16.73 19.96 -21.97
CA ILE A 113 15.40 20.28 -21.45
C ILE A 113 14.93 21.55 -22.15
N ASP A 114 13.79 21.48 -22.84
CA ASP A 114 13.27 22.60 -23.60
C ASP A 114 12.82 23.76 -22.69
N GLY A 115 12.65 24.94 -23.29
CA GLY A 115 12.26 26.13 -22.56
C GLY A 115 10.87 26.01 -21.95
N ASN A 116 10.74 26.31 -20.65
CA ASN A 116 9.54 26.09 -19.85
C ASN A 116 9.06 24.63 -19.79
N ASP A 117 9.96 23.67 -19.99
CA ASP A 117 9.64 22.24 -19.94
C ASP A 117 10.28 21.55 -18.71
N SER A 118 9.98 20.26 -18.56
CA SER A 118 10.49 19.43 -17.46
C SER A 118 10.77 18.01 -17.89
N ILE A 119 11.72 17.38 -17.21
CA ILE A 119 11.94 15.94 -17.28
C ILE A 119 11.51 15.28 -15.97
N SER A 120 11.24 13.98 -16.02
CA SER A 120 11.01 13.17 -14.83
C SER A 120 12.21 12.27 -14.54
N ILE A 121 12.62 12.19 -13.28
CA ILE A 121 13.58 11.20 -12.79
C ILE A 121 12.86 10.34 -11.74
N TYR A 122 12.91 9.03 -11.91
CA TYR A 122 12.46 8.08 -10.89
C TYR A 122 13.67 7.57 -10.13
N VAL A 123 13.60 7.63 -8.81
CA VAL A 123 14.62 7.14 -7.90
C VAL A 123 14.12 5.85 -7.27
N LYS A 124 14.97 4.83 -7.26
CA LYS A 124 14.77 3.58 -6.52
C LYS A 124 15.91 3.44 -5.53
N VAL A 125 15.64 2.87 -4.36
CA VAL A 125 16.68 2.41 -3.43
C VAL A 125 16.65 0.89 -3.31
N ASN A 126 17.83 0.28 -3.29
CA ASN A 126 18.09 -1.14 -3.07
C ASN A 126 19.22 -1.25 -2.05
N ILE A 127 18.92 -1.84 -0.90
CA ILE A 127 19.85 -1.95 0.23
C ILE A 127 20.20 -3.42 0.43
N ASN A 128 21.49 -3.73 0.34
CA ASN A 128 21.97 -5.07 0.64
C ASN A 128 21.94 -5.31 2.16
N PRO A 129 21.62 -6.53 2.60
CA PRO A 129 21.64 -6.87 4.02
C PRO A 129 23.07 -6.79 4.58
N ASP A 130 23.15 -6.42 5.86
CA ASP A 130 24.37 -6.44 6.66
C ASP A 130 24.10 -7.12 8.02
N ASP A 131 25.09 -7.16 8.91
CA ASP A 131 24.97 -7.80 10.23
C ASP A 131 24.30 -6.90 11.29
N GLN A 132 23.78 -5.73 10.92
CA GLN A 132 23.22 -4.78 11.89
C GLN A 132 21.78 -5.15 12.28
N TYR A 133 21.49 -5.15 13.58
CA TYR A 133 20.13 -5.39 14.07
C TYR A 133 19.28 -4.11 14.15
N GLN A 134 19.91 -2.94 14.13
CA GLN A 134 19.25 -1.65 14.24
C GLN A 134 19.05 -1.00 12.87
N PRO A 135 17.99 -0.20 12.68
CA PRO A 135 17.84 0.61 11.47
C PRO A 135 19.04 1.54 11.27
N PHE A 136 19.43 1.74 10.01
CA PHE A 136 20.56 2.59 9.61
C PHE A 136 20.13 3.57 8.52
N ILE A 137 20.93 4.61 8.28
CA ILE A 137 20.65 5.63 7.26
C ILE A 137 21.63 5.43 6.10
N VAL A 138 21.10 5.35 4.88
CA VAL A 138 21.89 5.45 3.65
C VAL A 138 21.59 6.77 2.94
N GLN A 139 22.63 7.40 2.41
CA GLN A 139 22.54 8.73 1.79
C GLN A 139 23.31 8.75 0.47
N ASP A 140 22.79 9.55 -0.47
CA ASP A 140 23.48 9.92 -1.71
C ASP A 140 22.90 11.26 -2.20
N SER A 141 23.27 11.71 -3.40
CA SER A 141 22.63 12.83 -4.07
C SER A 141 22.64 12.65 -5.58
N ILE A 142 21.63 13.21 -6.25
CA ILE A 142 21.64 13.36 -7.70
C ILE A 142 22.33 14.69 -8.01
N LEU A 143 23.44 14.63 -8.72
CA LEU A 143 24.24 15.77 -9.14
C LEU A 143 23.81 16.21 -10.55
N PHE A 144 23.57 17.51 -10.71
CA PHE A 144 23.23 18.17 -11.96
C PHE A 144 24.32 19.16 -12.32
N THR A 145 24.81 19.12 -13.55
CA THR A 145 25.73 20.14 -14.09
C THR A 145 25.11 20.78 -15.33
N THR A 146 24.90 22.11 -15.31
CA THR A 146 24.34 22.89 -16.43
C THR A 146 25.15 24.17 -16.61
N ASN A 147 25.77 24.39 -17.77
CA ASN A 147 26.61 25.58 -18.03
C ASN A 147 27.68 25.87 -16.96
N GLY A 148 28.19 24.83 -16.29
CA GLY A 148 29.15 24.95 -15.17
C GLY A 148 28.51 25.14 -13.79
N ASN A 149 27.21 25.43 -13.71
CA ASN A 149 26.47 25.40 -12.44
C ASN A 149 26.26 23.97 -11.97
N LYS A 150 26.59 23.72 -10.70
CA LYS A 150 26.36 22.46 -10.02
C LYS A 150 25.21 22.61 -9.04
N GLN A 151 24.23 21.72 -9.15
CA GLN A 151 23.13 21.61 -8.19
C GLN A 151 23.02 20.15 -7.76
N SER A 152 22.46 19.91 -6.58
CA SER A 152 22.23 18.56 -6.10
C SER A 152 20.83 18.44 -5.48
N VAL A 153 20.29 17.22 -5.54
CA VAL A 153 19.10 16.82 -4.78
C VAL A 153 19.52 15.66 -3.87
N PRO A 154 19.54 15.86 -2.55
CA PRO A 154 19.85 14.79 -1.59
C PRO A 154 18.85 13.64 -1.65
N LEU A 155 19.38 12.43 -1.47
CA LEU A 155 18.65 11.17 -1.35
C LEU A 155 18.92 10.59 0.04
N ILE A 156 17.87 10.24 0.78
CA ILE A 156 17.98 9.67 2.13
C ILE A 156 17.03 8.47 2.22
N ALA A 157 17.50 7.35 2.77
CA ALA A 157 16.66 6.19 3.09
C ALA A 157 17.02 5.58 4.45
N TYR A 158 16.02 5.05 5.16
CA TYR A 158 16.22 4.27 6.37
C TYR A 158 16.26 2.77 6.03
N GLY A 159 17.43 2.14 6.11
CA GLY A 159 17.58 0.69 5.94
C GLY A 159 17.21 -0.07 7.22
N GLN A 160 16.55 -1.23 7.09
CA GLN A 160 16.30 -2.15 8.20
C GLN A 160 16.47 -3.60 7.73
N ASN A 161 17.27 -4.39 8.45
CA ASN A 161 17.33 -5.83 8.23
C ASN A 161 16.04 -6.53 8.68
N ALA A 162 15.75 -7.67 8.07
CA ALA A 162 14.57 -8.48 8.35
C ALA A 162 14.83 -9.96 8.11
N ILE A 163 14.00 -10.80 8.74
CA ILE A 163 13.97 -12.24 8.48
C ILE A 163 12.90 -12.50 7.41
N PHE A 164 13.33 -12.86 6.21
CA PHE A 164 12.43 -13.17 5.10
C PHE A 164 11.96 -14.61 5.18
N ILE A 165 10.64 -14.78 5.08
CA ILE A 165 9.97 -16.07 5.06
C ILE A 165 9.18 -16.18 3.77
N ASP A 166 9.57 -17.14 2.94
CA ASP A 166 8.93 -17.37 1.66
C ASP A 166 8.49 -18.82 1.50
N ASN A 167 7.18 -19.04 1.56
CA ASN A 167 6.54 -20.35 1.44
C ASN A 167 7.13 -21.42 2.38
N GLN A 168 7.46 -21.00 3.61
CA GLN A 168 8.09 -21.87 4.61
C GLN A 168 7.05 -22.66 5.40
N VAL A 169 7.38 -23.90 5.71
CA VAL A 169 6.65 -24.73 6.68
C VAL A 169 7.45 -24.83 7.98
N ILE A 170 6.82 -24.44 9.08
CA ILE A 170 7.34 -24.62 10.44
C ILE A 170 6.84 -25.98 10.93
N SER A 171 7.71 -26.99 10.81
CA SER A 171 7.41 -28.39 11.14
C SER A 171 7.70 -28.77 12.59
N THR A 172 8.42 -27.92 13.33
CA THR A 172 8.77 -28.14 14.73
C THR A 172 8.48 -26.89 15.55
N ASN A 173 8.33 -27.08 16.87
CA ASN A 173 8.10 -25.96 17.79
C ASN A 173 9.18 -24.90 17.64
N SER A 174 8.74 -23.68 17.35
CA SER A 174 9.62 -22.57 17.00
C SER A 174 9.26 -21.32 17.81
N THR A 175 10.24 -20.43 17.99
CA THR A 175 10.05 -19.15 18.67
C THR A 175 10.55 -18.00 17.80
N TRP A 176 9.70 -17.00 17.58
CA TRP A 176 10.02 -15.75 16.95
C TRP A 176 10.14 -14.63 17.99
N ASN A 177 11.21 -13.84 17.89
CA ASN A 177 11.54 -12.78 18.84
C ASN A 177 11.51 -11.39 18.17
N SER A 178 11.71 -10.34 18.95
CA SER A 178 11.62 -8.97 18.46
C SER A 178 12.93 -8.39 17.95
N THR A 179 13.99 -9.20 17.74
CA THR A 179 15.29 -8.69 17.32
C THR A 179 15.24 -8.12 15.91
N LEU A 180 14.57 -8.83 14.99
CA LEU A 180 14.31 -8.37 13.63
C LEU A 180 12.83 -8.58 13.29
N PRO A 181 12.25 -7.74 12.41
CA PRO A 181 10.94 -8.01 11.84
C PRO A 181 10.99 -9.26 10.95
N TYR A 182 9.89 -10.02 10.93
CA TYR A 182 9.69 -11.13 10.01
C TYR A 182 8.85 -10.64 8.83
N ILE A 183 9.28 -10.90 7.60
CA ILE A 183 8.55 -10.51 6.38
C ILE A 183 8.10 -11.77 5.66
N ILE A 184 6.79 -11.94 5.54
CA ILE A 184 6.17 -13.05 4.84
C ILE A 184 5.91 -12.64 3.39
N SER A 185 6.66 -13.18 2.45
CA SER A 185 6.56 -12.81 1.03
C SER A 185 5.39 -13.50 0.31
N ARG A 186 5.09 -14.76 0.65
CA ARG A 186 3.98 -15.53 0.08
C ARG A 186 3.17 -16.23 1.15
N SER A 187 3.80 -17.13 1.89
CA SER A 187 3.12 -17.84 2.97
C SER A 187 4.09 -18.31 4.03
N VAL A 188 3.54 -18.47 5.23
CA VAL A 188 4.14 -19.27 6.29
C VAL A 188 3.08 -20.23 6.80
N THR A 189 3.46 -21.49 6.98
CA THR A 189 2.56 -22.54 7.44
C THR A 189 3.10 -23.15 8.73
N VAL A 190 2.35 -23.02 9.82
CA VAL A 190 2.61 -23.79 11.04
C VAL A 190 1.98 -25.16 10.88
N ALA A 191 2.80 -26.19 10.71
CA ALA A 191 2.33 -27.55 10.46
C ALA A 191 1.48 -28.09 11.62
N ALA A 192 0.71 -29.15 11.36
CA ALA A 192 0.04 -29.89 12.42
C ALA A 192 1.05 -30.30 13.50
N ASP A 193 0.60 -30.30 14.76
CA ASP A 193 1.40 -30.65 15.95
C ASP A 193 2.59 -29.72 16.26
N ALA A 194 2.94 -28.78 15.38
CA ALA A 194 3.89 -27.72 15.65
C ALA A 194 3.24 -26.51 16.34
N THR A 195 4.01 -25.83 17.17
CA THR A 195 3.64 -24.57 17.82
C THR A 195 4.60 -23.45 17.44
N LEU A 196 4.06 -22.37 16.90
CA LEU A 196 4.80 -21.12 16.72
C LEU A 196 4.54 -20.18 17.90
N ASN A 197 5.60 -19.85 18.64
CA ASN A 197 5.58 -18.90 19.74
C ASN A 197 6.11 -17.54 19.26
N ILE A 198 5.29 -16.50 19.33
CA ILE A 198 5.66 -15.14 18.93
C ILE A 198 5.73 -14.28 20.19
N ARG A 199 6.95 -13.84 20.53
CA ARG A 199 7.26 -13.10 21.76
C ARG A 199 6.81 -11.63 21.71
N PRO A 200 6.70 -10.94 22.86
CA PRO A 200 6.32 -9.53 22.91
C PRO A 200 7.17 -8.62 22.04
N GLY A 201 6.53 -7.67 21.35
CA GLY A 201 7.18 -6.69 20.47
C GLY A 201 7.62 -7.23 19.11
N THR A 202 7.37 -8.50 18.79
CA THR A 202 7.68 -9.05 17.47
C THR A 202 6.77 -8.43 16.41
N ARG A 203 7.38 -8.05 15.28
CA ARG A 203 6.70 -7.55 14.08
C ARG A 203 6.69 -8.64 13.02
N VAL A 204 5.50 -9.05 12.60
CA VAL A 204 5.27 -9.97 11.48
C VAL A 204 4.58 -9.17 10.38
N LEU A 205 5.29 -8.92 9.30
CA LEU A 205 4.88 -8.09 8.20
C LEU A 205 4.59 -8.93 6.97
N PHE A 206 3.57 -8.56 6.21
CA PHE A 206 3.04 -9.37 5.12
C PHE A 206 3.10 -8.60 3.81
N HIS A 207 3.70 -9.23 2.80
CA HIS A 207 3.66 -8.73 1.44
C HIS A 207 2.27 -8.91 0.82
N GLY A 208 2.03 -8.23 -0.31
CA GLY A 208 0.81 -8.36 -1.12
C GLY A 208 0.40 -9.81 -1.35
N ASN A 209 -0.87 -10.14 -1.06
CA ASN A 209 -1.45 -11.49 -1.19
C ASN A 209 -0.83 -12.59 -0.32
N SER A 210 0.03 -12.25 0.63
CA SER A 210 0.62 -13.26 1.52
C SER A 210 -0.33 -13.71 2.64
N VAL A 211 -0.07 -14.87 3.24
CA VAL A 211 -0.96 -15.51 4.22
C VAL A 211 -0.19 -16.25 5.32
N MET A 212 -0.72 -16.27 6.54
CA MET A 212 -0.26 -17.16 7.61
C MET A 212 -1.26 -18.30 7.81
N ASN A 213 -0.82 -19.53 7.56
CA ASN A 213 -1.63 -20.74 7.70
C ASN A 213 -1.29 -21.45 9.01
N ILE A 214 -2.29 -21.70 9.84
CA ILE A 214 -2.12 -22.40 11.11
C ILE A 214 -2.84 -23.75 11.02
N LEU A 215 -2.07 -24.82 10.86
CA LEU A 215 -2.55 -26.21 10.97
C LEU A 215 -2.26 -26.79 12.37
N GLY A 216 -1.25 -26.27 13.07
CA GLY A 216 -0.92 -26.59 14.47
C GLY A 216 -1.45 -25.55 15.45
N SER A 217 -0.55 -24.94 16.24
CA SER A 217 -0.87 -23.93 17.24
C SER A 217 -0.11 -22.61 17.02
N LEU A 218 -0.79 -21.48 17.19
CA LEU A 218 -0.17 -20.16 17.25
C LEU A 218 -0.29 -19.58 18.67
N LYS A 219 0.85 -19.16 19.23
CA LYS A 219 0.97 -18.52 20.54
C LYS A 219 1.60 -17.14 20.36
N ALA A 220 0.77 -16.13 20.07
CA ALA A 220 1.23 -14.75 19.89
C ALA A 220 0.89 -13.92 21.12
N GLU A 221 1.86 -13.79 22.03
CA GLU A 221 1.61 -13.29 23.39
C GLU A 221 2.41 -12.02 23.62
N GLY A 222 1.79 -10.88 23.27
CA GLY A 222 2.34 -9.55 23.49
C GLY A 222 2.12 -9.04 24.91
N THR A 223 2.57 -7.81 25.14
CA THR A 223 2.18 -7.02 26.32
C THR A 223 1.62 -5.67 25.87
N LYS A 224 0.91 -4.96 26.76
CA LYS A 224 0.41 -3.61 26.47
C LYS A 224 1.52 -2.66 25.99
N ALA A 225 2.71 -2.75 26.59
CA ALA A 225 3.86 -1.92 26.23
C ALA A 225 4.57 -2.41 24.95
N ARG A 226 4.49 -3.70 24.65
CA ARG A 226 5.17 -4.34 23.52
C ARG A 226 4.21 -5.31 22.83
N PRO A 227 3.24 -4.80 22.05
CA PRO A 227 2.29 -5.66 21.37
C PRO A 227 2.97 -6.49 20.27
N VAL A 228 2.39 -7.64 19.93
CA VAL A 228 2.75 -8.35 18.69
C VAL A 228 2.05 -7.66 17.53
N ILE A 229 2.76 -7.36 16.45
CA ILE A 229 2.20 -6.63 15.30
C ILE A 229 2.09 -7.59 14.10
N PHE A 230 0.90 -7.70 13.54
CA PHE A 230 0.61 -8.33 12.24
C PHE A 230 0.07 -7.26 11.29
N ALA A 231 0.85 -6.87 10.28
CA ALA A 231 0.52 -5.77 9.37
C ALA A 231 1.16 -5.97 7.99
N SER A 232 0.91 -5.09 7.04
CA SER A 232 1.66 -5.12 5.77
C SER A 232 3.11 -4.69 5.94
N ASP A 233 3.97 -5.15 5.03
CA ASP A 233 5.33 -4.64 4.84
C ASP A 233 5.39 -3.25 4.17
N ARG A 234 4.26 -2.70 3.68
CA ARG A 234 4.14 -1.33 3.18
C ARG A 234 3.99 -0.33 4.33
N LEU A 235 5.14 0.18 4.78
CA LEU A 235 5.23 1.06 5.95
C LEU A 235 5.00 2.54 5.63
N GLU A 236 4.85 2.91 4.36
CA GLU A 236 4.68 4.31 3.99
C GLU A 236 3.37 4.89 4.58
N PRO A 237 3.37 6.18 5.01
CA PRO A 237 2.20 6.79 5.65
C PRO A 237 0.90 6.64 4.85
N TYR A 238 0.97 6.75 3.52
CA TYR A 238 -0.18 6.60 2.62
C TYR A 238 -0.81 5.20 2.69
N TYR A 239 -0.01 4.16 2.91
CA TYR A 239 -0.46 2.76 2.96
C TYR A 239 -0.72 2.25 4.38
N SER A 240 -0.28 2.99 5.40
CA SER A 240 -0.27 2.55 6.80
C SER A 240 -1.64 2.10 7.34
N GLU A 241 -2.74 2.65 6.81
CA GLU A 241 -4.11 2.36 7.24
C GLU A 241 -4.99 1.77 6.11
N GLU A 242 -4.41 1.51 4.94
CA GLU A 242 -5.13 0.99 3.77
C GLU A 242 -5.47 -0.51 3.93
N PRO A 243 -6.74 -0.93 3.79
CA PRO A 243 -7.17 -2.32 3.96
C PRO A 243 -6.73 -3.25 2.81
N GLY A 244 -6.77 -4.56 3.04
CA GLY A 244 -6.66 -5.56 1.97
C GLY A 244 -5.26 -5.76 1.39
N GLN A 245 -4.21 -5.42 2.13
CA GLN A 245 -2.82 -5.53 1.71
C GLN A 245 -2.26 -6.96 1.84
N TRP A 246 -2.90 -7.84 2.61
CA TRP A 246 -2.54 -9.26 2.77
C TRP A 246 -3.77 -10.10 3.11
N ASN A 247 -3.68 -11.43 3.03
CA ASN A 247 -4.86 -12.30 3.08
C ASN A 247 -5.40 -12.59 4.49
N GLY A 248 -4.58 -12.43 5.54
CA GLY A 248 -4.97 -12.71 6.92
C GLY A 248 -4.27 -13.91 7.57
N ILE A 249 -4.66 -14.18 8.82
CA ILE A 249 -4.26 -15.37 9.57
C ILE A 249 -5.39 -16.39 9.47
N ARG A 250 -5.09 -17.60 8.98
CA ARG A 250 -6.09 -18.66 8.79
C ARG A 250 -5.79 -19.88 9.65
N PHE A 251 -6.72 -20.19 10.56
CA PHE A 251 -6.72 -21.40 11.36
C PHE A 251 -7.54 -22.48 10.66
N TYR A 252 -6.90 -23.62 10.35
CA TYR A 252 -7.51 -24.73 9.63
C TYR A 252 -8.16 -25.75 10.57
N SER A 253 -8.86 -26.73 10.00
CA SER A 253 -9.56 -27.77 10.74
C SER A 253 -8.66 -28.54 11.72
N SER A 254 -7.39 -28.78 11.37
CA SER A 254 -6.42 -29.47 12.24
C SER A 254 -5.90 -28.64 13.40
N SER A 255 -6.02 -27.31 13.35
CA SER A 255 -5.49 -26.43 14.39
C SER A 255 -6.24 -26.57 15.71
N SER A 256 -5.54 -26.28 16.79
CA SER A 256 -6.12 -26.28 18.14
C SER A 256 -5.34 -25.33 19.05
N ASN A 257 -5.91 -25.05 20.23
CA ASN A 257 -5.22 -24.42 21.36
C ASN A 257 -4.45 -23.13 21.02
N SER A 258 -4.93 -22.30 20.10
CA SER A 258 -4.22 -21.08 19.72
C SER A 258 -4.61 -19.89 20.60
N SER A 259 -3.65 -19.03 20.91
CA SER A 259 -3.85 -17.80 21.68
C SER A 259 -3.17 -16.61 21.02
N ILE A 260 -3.91 -15.50 20.93
CA ILE A 260 -3.39 -14.20 20.51
C ILE A 260 -3.76 -13.20 21.61
N SER A 261 -2.76 -12.56 22.21
CA SER A 261 -2.96 -11.58 23.27
C SER A 261 -2.10 -10.34 23.09
N ASN A 262 -2.65 -9.16 23.42
CA ASN A 262 -1.98 -7.86 23.25
C ASN A 262 -1.36 -7.71 21.84
N ALA A 263 -2.17 -7.95 20.81
CA ALA A 263 -1.74 -7.86 19.43
C ALA A 263 -2.40 -6.68 18.70
N LEU A 264 -1.71 -6.15 17.70
CA LEU A 264 -2.27 -5.28 16.68
C LEU A 264 -2.30 -6.05 15.36
N ILE A 265 -3.50 -6.31 14.84
CA ILE A 265 -3.71 -6.99 13.56
C ILE A 265 -4.41 -6.00 12.63
N LYS A 266 -3.76 -5.64 11.52
CA LYS A 266 -4.31 -4.62 10.62
C LYS A 266 -4.02 -4.83 9.13
N ASN A 267 -4.82 -4.16 8.30
CA ASN A 267 -4.63 -4.04 6.85
C ASN A 267 -4.83 -5.33 6.03
N ALA A 268 -5.53 -6.34 6.56
CA ALA A 268 -5.78 -7.59 5.84
C ALA A 268 -7.05 -7.54 4.98
N ILE A 269 -7.30 -8.57 4.16
CA ILE A 269 -8.60 -8.80 3.54
C ILE A 269 -9.58 -9.27 4.62
N VAL A 270 -9.25 -10.37 5.30
CA VAL A 270 -9.91 -10.82 6.52
C VAL A 270 -8.83 -10.92 7.59
N GLY A 271 -8.98 -10.28 8.75
CA GLY A 271 -7.94 -10.26 9.77
C GLY A 271 -7.60 -11.66 10.28
N ILE A 272 -8.62 -12.37 10.76
CA ILE A 272 -8.50 -13.72 11.29
C ILE A 272 -9.64 -14.57 10.72
N THR A 273 -9.31 -15.73 10.15
CA THR A 273 -10.28 -16.76 9.75
C THR A 273 -10.08 -18.01 10.59
N VAL A 274 -11.15 -18.50 11.21
CA VAL A 274 -11.13 -19.70 12.04
C VAL A 274 -12.14 -20.71 11.50
N ASP A 275 -11.62 -21.85 11.04
CA ASP A 275 -12.39 -22.88 10.38
C ASP A 275 -12.55 -24.11 11.28
N SER A 276 -13.79 -24.63 11.35
CA SER A 276 -14.18 -25.87 12.01
C SER A 276 -13.98 -25.89 13.52
N LEU A 277 -14.61 -26.84 14.19
CA LEU A 277 -14.42 -27.06 15.63
C LEU A 277 -12.97 -27.47 15.93
N SER A 278 -12.55 -27.23 17.17
CA SER A 278 -11.28 -27.77 17.68
C SER A 278 -11.36 -29.30 17.75
N ARG A 279 -10.20 -29.97 17.63
CA ARG A 279 -10.08 -31.42 17.84
C ARG A 279 -10.29 -31.86 19.30
N ASN A 280 -10.41 -30.89 20.20
CA ASN A 280 -10.59 -31.08 21.63
C ASN A 280 -11.72 -30.16 22.15
N SER A 281 -12.00 -30.21 23.45
CA SER A 281 -13.05 -29.41 24.09
C SER A 281 -12.68 -27.93 24.28
N ALA A 282 -11.43 -27.54 24.04
CA ALA A 282 -10.98 -26.15 24.17
C ALA A 282 -11.41 -25.30 22.98
N ALA A 283 -11.44 -23.97 23.19
CA ALA A 283 -11.61 -23.03 22.08
C ALA A 283 -10.44 -23.15 21.10
N LYS A 284 -10.74 -23.09 19.79
CA LYS A 284 -9.71 -23.15 18.74
C LYS A 284 -8.82 -21.92 18.81
N LEU A 285 -9.43 -20.76 19.05
CA LEU A 285 -8.75 -19.50 19.24
C LEU A 285 -9.26 -18.79 20.51
N THR A 286 -8.32 -18.34 21.34
CA THR A 286 -8.57 -17.31 22.35
C THR A 286 -7.88 -16.02 21.93
N LEU A 287 -8.66 -14.97 21.67
CA LEU A 287 -8.19 -13.63 21.32
C LEU A 287 -8.44 -12.68 22.50
N SER A 288 -7.41 -12.00 22.99
CA SER A 288 -7.58 -11.08 24.12
C SER A 288 -6.75 -9.80 24.05
N ASN A 289 -7.25 -8.73 24.64
CA ASN A 289 -6.52 -7.46 24.80
C ASN A 289 -5.93 -6.92 23.49
N SER A 290 -6.56 -7.22 22.35
CA SER A 290 -6.00 -6.99 21.02
C SER A 290 -6.82 -6.00 20.22
N ILE A 291 -6.17 -5.36 19.25
CA ILE A 291 -6.79 -4.45 18.29
C ILE A 291 -6.80 -5.12 16.92
N VAL A 292 -7.98 -5.22 16.32
CA VAL A 292 -8.17 -5.75 14.96
C VAL A 292 -8.83 -4.66 14.13
N LYS A 293 -8.12 -4.13 13.12
CA LYS A 293 -8.60 -2.95 12.38
C LYS A 293 -8.27 -2.93 10.89
N ASN A 294 -8.98 -2.09 10.13
CA ASN A 294 -8.68 -1.79 8.73
C ASN A 294 -8.69 -3.06 7.85
N MET A 295 -9.75 -3.85 7.95
CA MET A 295 -9.91 -5.06 7.12
C MET A 295 -10.79 -4.76 5.91
N LYS A 296 -10.46 -5.31 4.74
CA LYS A 296 -11.26 -5.12 3.53
C LYS A 296 -12.66 -5.72 3.66
N ALA A 297 -12.76 -6.89 4.30
CA ALA A 297 -14.00 -7.63 4.50
C ALA A 297 -14.33 -7.76 5.98
N ALA A 298 -13.61 -8.61 6.72
CA ALA A 298 -13.96 -8.93 8.10
C ALA A 298 -12.78 -8.81 9.09
N GLY A 299 -13.06 -8.34 10.30
CA GLY A 299 -12.11 -8.36 11.43
C GLY A 299 -11.74 -9.79 11.83
N LEU A 300 -12.76 -10.54 12.23
CA LEU A 300 -12.66 -11.97 12.58
C LEU A 300 -13.84 -12.73 11.97
N ALA A 301 -13.54 -13.82 11.28
CA ALA A 301 -14.51 -14.72 10.65
C ALA A 301 -14.41 -16.13 11.23
N GLY A 302 -15.51 -16.69 11.71
CA GLY A 302 -15.62 -18.04 12.24
C GLY A 302 -16.58 -18.91 11.43
N TYR A 303 -16.18 -20.13 11.10
CA TYR A 303 -16.98 -21.07 10.31
C TYR A 303 -17.17 -22.36 11.11
N GLY A 304 -18.31 -22.54 11.76
CA GLY A 304 -18.64 -23.73 12.57
C GLY A 304 -17.57 -24.04 13.62
N THR A 305 -17.21 -23.06 14.45
CA THR A 305 -16.00 -23.11 15.28
C THR A 305 -16.22 -22.67 16.74
N THR A 306 -15.18 -22.75 17.57
CA THR A 306 -15.19 -22.27 18.96
C THR A 306 -14.19 -21.14 19.15
N ILE A 307 -14.67 -19.95 19.51
CA ILE A 307 -13.84 -18.74 19.71
C ILE A 307 -14.18 -18.10 21.05
N ASN A 308 -13.11 -17.81 21.81
CA ASN A 308 -13.15 -16.94 22.97
C ASN A 308 -12.56 -15.58 22.59
N ALA A 309 -13.30 -14.47 22.76
CA ALA A 309 -12.76 -13.13 22.53
C ALA A 309 -13.01 -12.23 23.74
N PHE A 310 -11.94 -11.72 24.34
CA PHE A 310 -12.00 -10.94 25.58
C PHE A 310 -11.28 -9.60 25.49
N ASN A 311 -11.96 -8.51 25.83
CA ASN A 311 -11.34 -7.17 25.92
C ASN A 311 -10.61 -6.74 24.63
N ASN A 312 -11.23 -6.95 23.47
CA ASN A 312 -10.65 -6.56 22.18
C ASN A 312 -11.37 -5.35 21.60
N LEU A 313 -10.65 -4.62 20.73
CA LEU A 313 -11.21 -3.53 19.92
C LEU A 313 -11.21 -3.94 18.44
N PHE A 314 -12.39 -3.96 17.84
CA PHE A 314 -12.58 -4.15 16.41
C PHE A 314 -13.15 -2.88 15.79
N TYR A 315 -12.54 -2.36 14.72
CA TYR A 315 -13.06 -1.19 14.01
C TYR A 315 -12.59 -1.09 12.56
N ASN A 316 -13.22 -0.23 11.77
CA ASN A 316 -12.84 0.07 10.39
C ASN A 316 -12.71 -1.18 9.49
N CYS A 317 -13.73 -2.05 9.45
CA CYS A 317 -13.79 -3.18 8.50
C CYS A 317 -14.89 -2.95 7.46
N GLY A 318 -14.66 -3.37 6.22
CA GLY A 318 -15.56 -3.09 5.09
C GLY A 318 -16.89 -3.85 5.08
N GLN A 319 -17.01 -4.97 5.80
CA GLN A 319 -18.26 -5.73 5.95
C GLN A 319 -18.56 -6.02 7.41
N TYR A 320 -17.82 -6.90 8.06
CA TYR A 320 -18.12 -7.35 9.43
C TYR A 320 -16.96 -7.03 10.36
N LEU A 321 -17.22 -6.63 11.60
CA LEU A 321 -16.21 -6.62 12.64
C LEU A 321 -16.02 -8.04 13.19
N PHE A 322 -17.14 -8.76 13.37
CA PHE A 322 -17.16 -10.16 13.71
C PHE A 322 -18.23 -10.88 12.87
N TYR A 323 -17.82 -11.91 12.14
CA TYR A 323 -18.70 -12.72 11.31
C TYR A 323 -18.59 -14.18 11.74
N ALA A 324 -19.70 -14.81 12.08
CA ALA A 324 -19.72 -16.21 12.49
C ALA A 324 -20.91 -16.93 11.89
N VAL A 325 -20.65 -18.06 11.23
CA VAL A 325 -21.68 -18.81 10.51
C VAL A 325 -21.42 -20.31 10.58
N GLY A 326 -22.44 -21.10 10.25
CA GLY A 326 -22.38 -22.54 10.30
C GLY A 326 -22.41 -23.13 11.71
N GLY A 327 -22.97 -22.40 12.68
CA GLY A 327 -23.03 -22.80 14.08
C GLY A 327 -21.73 -22.56 14.83
N GLY A 328 -21.59 -23.20 15.98
CA GLY A 328 -20.40 -23.11 16.84
C GLY A 328 -20.66 -22.45 18.19
N ARG A 329 -19.58 -22.20 18.93
CA ARG A 329 -19.62 -21.66 20.30
C ARG A 329 -18.77 -20.40 20.39
N TYR A 330 -19.42 -19.28 20.65
CA TYR A 330 -18.78 -17.98 20.68
C TYR A 330 -18.97 -17.34 22.05
N ASN A 331 -17.87 -17.09 22.75
CA ASN A 331 -17.85 -16.47 24.06
C ASN A 331 -17.13 -15.12 23.96
N LEU A 332 -17.91 -14.04 23.89
CA LEU A 332 -17.41 -12.69 23.68
C LEU A 332 -17.68 -11.85 24.93
N LYS A 333 -16.62 -11.38 25.60
CA LYS A 333 -16.75 -10.53 26.79
C LYS A 333 -15.92 -9.26 26.69
N GLN A 334 -16.48 -8.13 27.09
CA GLN A 334 -15.76 -6.84 27.20
C GLN A 334 -15.16 -6.33 25.89
N ASN A 335 -15.67 -6.76 24.73
CA ASN A 335 -15.17 -6.29 23.44
C ASN A 335 -15.88 -5.01 23.02
N THR A 336 -15.19 -4.19 22.24
CA THR A 336 -15.77 -3.05 21.54
C THR A 336 -15.76 -3.32 20.04
N PHE A 337 -16.93 -3.33 19.43
CA PHE A 337 -17.17 -3.42 18.00
C PHE A 337 -17.64 -2.05 17.51
N ALA A 338 -16.68 -1.26 17.06
CA ALA A 338 -16.86 0.11 16.60
C ALA A 338 -17.10 0.15 15.08
N GLY A 339 -18.36 0.04 14.68
CA GLY A 339 -18.86 -0.03 13.31
C GLY A 339 -18.86 1.31 12.55
N PHE A 340 -18.19 2.35 13.05
CA PHE A 340 -18.01 3.60 12.32
C PHE A 340 -16.89 3.45 11.29
N ASN A 341 -17.19 3.70 10.02
CA ASN A 341 -16.22 3.62 8.94
C ASN A 341 -16.50 4.69 7.87
N TYR A 342 -15.78 5.81 7.96
CA TYR A 342 -15.96 6.94 7.03
C TYR A 342 -15.36 6.68 5.65
N GLN A 343 -14.40 5.74 5.54
CA GLN A 343 -13.66 5.49 4.30
C GLN A 343 -14.14 4.22 3.58
N LEU A 344 -14.81 3.30 4.28
CA LEU A 344 -15.41 2.08 3.73
C LEU A 344 -16.83 1.92 4.30
N PRO A 345 -17.85 2.54 3.69
CA PRO A 345 -19.22 2.42 4.17
C PRO A 345 -19.68 0.96 4.14
N ARG A 346 -20.37 0.56 5.21
CA ARG A 346 -20.72 -0.83 5.50
C ARG A 346 -22.21 -1.06 5.21
N GLY A 347 -22.54 -2.16 4.54
CA GLY A 347 -23.93 -2.54 4.22
C GLY A 347 -24.46 -3.75 5.01
N THR A 348 -23.66 -4.30 5.91
CA THR A 348 -23.94 -5.50 6.71
C THR A 348 -24.01 -5.13 8.19
N PRO A 349 -24.44 -5.96 9.15
CA PRO A 349 -24.33 -5.69 10.61
C PRO A 349 -22.89 -5.84 11.12
N ALA A 350 -22.46 -5.11 12.16
CA ALA A 350 -21.07 -5.14 12.64
C ALA A 350 -20.72 -6.52 13.21
N VAL A 351 -21.68 -7.13 13.88
CA VAL A 351 -21.58 -8.47 14.44
C VAL A 351 -22.68 -9.33 13.84
N TYR A 352 -22.31 -10.45 13.22
CA TYR A 352 -23.24 -11.39 12.61
C TYR A 352 -23.00 -12.81 13.11
N PHE A 353 -24.07 -13.49 13.48
CA PHE A 353 -24.06 -14.91 13.83
C PHE A 353 -25.11 -15.69 13.03
N SER A 354 -24.78 -16.89 12.58
CA SER A 354 -25.78 -17.81 12.04
C SER A 354 -25.47 -19.29 12.27
N ASP A 355 -26.50 -20.10 12.47
CA ASP A 355 -26.42 -21.57 12.41
C ASP A 355 -26.47 -22.12 10.97
N ILE A 356 -26.67 -21.23 9.99
CA ILE A 356 -26.77 -21.54 8.58
C ILE A 356 -25.39 -21.42 7.91
N TRP A 357 -25.07 -22.36 7.02
CA TRP A 357 -23.97 -22.26 6.08
C TRP A 357 -24.45 -22.65 4.68
N ALA A 358 -24.20 -21.80 3.68
CA ALA A 358 -24.63 -22.01 2.29
C ALA A 358 -26.13 -22.35 2.12
N GLY A 359 -27.00 -21.79 2.97
CA GLY A 359 -28.46 -22.00 2.93
C GLY A 359 -29.00 -23.19 3.74
N TYR A 360 -28.11 -24.00 4.32
CA TYR A 360 -28.47 -25.18 5.11
C TYR A 360 -28.14 -24.97 6.59
N LEU A 361 -28.98 -25.53 7.48
CA LEU A 361 -28.62 -25.65 8.88
C LEU A 361 -27.35 -26.51 8.98
N ALA A 362 -26.30 -25.95 9.59
CA ALA A 362 -24.99 -26.59 9.61
C ALA A 362 -24.64 -27.17 10.99
N GLY A 363 -25.04 -26.49 12.07
CA GLY A 363 -24.80 -26.96 13.42
C GLY A 363 -25.30 -25.99 14.50
N ASP A 364 -25.35 -26.47 15.74
CA ASP A 364 -25.86 -25.69 16.87
C ASP A 364 -25.06 -24.40 17.07
N LEU A 365 -25.77 -23.28 17.21
CA LEU A 365 -25.20 -21.98 17.51
C LEU A 365 -25.42 -21.60 18.98
N LYS A 366 -24.32 -21.47 19.73
CA LYS A 366 -24.29 -20.91 21.08
C LYS A 366 -23.44 -19.63 21.12
N VAL A 367 -24.08 -18.52 21.50
CA VAL A 367 -23.41 -17.21 21.62
C VAL A 367 -23.62 -16.69 23.04
N GLU A 368 -22.52 -16.32 23.70
CA GLU A 368 -22.51 -15.65 25.00
C GLU A 368 -21.89 -14.26 24.82
N LEU A 369 -22.68 -13.21 25.03
CA LEU A 369 -22.26 -11.81 24.94
C LEU A 369 -22.37 -11.18 26.32
N VAL A 370 -21.24 -10.80 26.94
CA VAL A 370 -21.23 -10.15 28.26
C VAL A 370 -20.43 -8.85 28.22
N ASN A 371 -21.05 -7.72 28.58
CA ASN A 371 -20.39 -6.41 28.67
C ASN A 371 -19.69 -5.97 27.37
N ASN A 372 -20.25 -6.28 26.19
CA ASN A 372 -19.70 -5.80 24.92
C ASN A 372 -20.33 -4.46 24.52
N ILE A 373 -19.58 -3.62 23.83
CA ILE A 373 -20.08 -2.43 23.13
C ILE A 373 -20.17 -2.80 21.65
N ILE A 374 -21.37 -2.71 21.07
CA ILE A 374 -21.60 -2.89 19.63
C ILE A 374 -22.32 -1.64 19.15
N TRP A 375 -21.66 -0.82 18.34
CA TRP A 375 -22.19 0.48 17.94
C TRP A 375 -21.65 0.90 16.58
N GLY A 376 -22.49 1.53 15.76
CA GLY A 376 -22.13 2.05 14.44
C GLY A 376 -23.27 2.89 13.84
N SER A 377 -23.22 3.09 12.52
CA SER A 377 -24.15 3.98 11.81
C SER A 377 -25.38 3.27 11.23
N LEU A 378 -25.45 1.94 11.28
CA LEU A 378 -26.57 1.18 10.74
C LEU A 378 -27.68 1.00 11.78
N ALA A 379 -28.91 0.82 11.29
CA ALA A 379 -30.07 0.54 12.14
C ALA A 379 -29.90 -0.77 12.93
N GLU A 380 -29.25 -1.77 12.32
CA GLU A 380 -28.97 -3.07 12.94
C GLU A 380 -27.46 -3.36 12.88
N GLU A 381 -26.79 -3.17 14.02
CA GLU A 381 -25.35 -3.42 14.18
C GLU A 381 -25.03 -4.84 14.67
N ILE A 382 -26.05 -5.58 15.13
CA ILE A 382 -25.96 -6.98 15.51
C ILE A 382 -27.13 -7.74 14.92
N LEU A 383 -26.85 -8.88 14.28
CA LEU A 383 -27.88 -9.79 13.77
C LEU A 383 -27.50 -11.24 14.10
N ILE A 384 -28.49 -12.00 14.54
CA ILE A 384 -28.37 -13.43 14.85
C ILE A 384 -29.45 -14.15 14.04
N ASP A 385 -29.05 -14.79 12.93
CA ASP A 385 -29.96 -15.51 12.04
C ASP A 385 -29.93 -17.01 12.36
N LYS A 386 -31.06 -17.53 12.84
CA LYS A 386 -31.21 -18.94 13.22
C LYS A 386 -32.27 -19.61 12.37
N LYS A 387 -31.92 -20.73 11.74
CA LYS A 387 -32.90 -21.65 11.17
C LYS A 387 -33.49 -22.47 12.32
N THR A 388 -34.60 -21.99 12.88
CA THR A 388 -35.40 -22.76 13.84
C THR A 388 -35.66 -24.16 13.28
N SER A 389 -35.28 -25.20 14.05
CA SER A 389 -35.80 -26.55 13.87
C SER A 389 -37.21 -26.65 14.42
#